data_AF-A0A4Y2I0G8-F1
#
_entry.id   AF-A0A4Y2I0G8-F1
#
_cell.length_a   1.000
_cell.length_b   1.000
_cell.length_c   1.000
_cell.angle_alpha   90.00
_cell.angle_beta   90.00
_cell.angle_gamma   90.00
#
_symmetry.space_group_name_H-M   'P 1'
#
loop_
_entity.id
_entity.type
_entity.pdbx_description
1 polymer ?
#
loop_
_entity_poly.entity_id
_entity_poly.type
_entity_poly.pdbx_seq_one_letter_code
_entity_poly.pdbx_strand_id
1 'polypeptide(L)'
;DYETDDVFKADETGLFFQCLSRKKVAFKVEECPSGKQSKLRVTVLLAANQSGKEKLPTLMIGPSKKTRCFAKINSFAMMYKSNQKSWMRSEIFGDWLKGIDKEMAKKKRRILFFMGNCNAHSNFPAQTNITVKFLQPNTTSKS
;
A
#
# COMPACT_ATOMS: atom_id res chain seq x y z
N ASP A 1 -21.64 5.75 -17.78
CA ASP A 1 -21.27 5.96 -16.36
C ASP A 1 -20.87 4.65 -15.71
N TYR A 2 -20.17 4.71 -14.57
CA TYR A 2 -19.76 3.54 -13.80
C TYR A 2 -20.75 3.27 -12.66
N GLU A 3 -21.07 2.00 -12.43
CA GLU A 3 -21.88 1.59 -11.27
C GLU A 3 -21.10 1.78 -9.96
N THR A 4 -21.79 1.90 -8.82
CA THR A 4 -21.13 2.05 -7.51
C THR A 4 -20.20 0.89 -7.16
N ASP A 5 -20.48 -0.29 -7.71
CA ASP A 5 -19.63 -1.46 -7.49
C ASP A 5 -18.30 -1.34 -8.28
N ASP A 6 -18.26 -0.55 -9.36
CA ASP A 6 -17.14 -0.35 -10.28
C ASP A 6 -16.31 0.92 -10.02
N VAL A 7 -16.72 1.74 -9.05
CA VAL A 7 -15.98 2.92 -8.61
C VAL A 7 -15.17 2.58 -7.39
N PHE A 8 -13.85 2.70 -7.46
CA PHE A 8 -12.92 2.39 -6.39
C PHE A 8 -12.19 3.64 -5.91
N LYS A 9 -11.93 3.70 -4.60
CA LYS A 9 -10.98 4.65 -4.01
C LYS A 9 -9.84 3.87 -3.36
N ALA A 10 -8.63 4.36 -3.55
CA ALA A 10 -7.44 3.82 -2.91
C ALA A 10 -6.72 4.86 -2.06
N ASP A 11 -6.11 4.38 -0.99
CA ASP A 11 -5.32 5.22 -0.09
C ASP A 11 -4.12 4.47 0.48
N GLU A 12 -3.04 5.21 0.71
CA GLU A 12 -1.79 4.70 1.25
C GLU A 12 -1.66 5.07 2.72
N THR A 13 -1.38 4.08 3.56
CA THR A 13 -1.13 4.30 4.99
C THR A 13 0.23 3.77 5.41
N GLY A 14 0.93 4.53 6.24
CA GLY A 14 2.19 4.12 6.86
C GLY A 14 1.95 3.55 8.24
N LEU A 15 2.33 2.30 8.46
CA LEU A 15 2.35 1.66 9.77
C LEU A 15 3.77 1.72 10.34
N PHE A 16 3.91 2.23 11.56
CA PHE A 16 5.20 2.37 12.24
C PHE A 16 5.25 1.42 13.45
N PHE A 17 6.26 0.55 13.49
CA PHE A 17 6.47 -0.44 14.54
C PHE A 17 7.82 -0.23 15.22
N GLN A 18 7.96 -0.73 16.46
CA GLN A 18 9.10 -0.51 17.38
C GLN A 18 9.24 0.91 17.95
N CYS A 19 8.12 1.52 18.33
CA CYS A 19 8.15 2.65 19.25
C CYS A 19 8.39 2.11 20.67
N LEU A 20 9.63 1.74 21.02
CA LEU A 20 9.97 1.49 22.42
C LEU A 20 9.74 2.81 23.17
N SER A 21 8.73 2.81 24.03
CA SER A 21 8.31 3.97 24.80
C SER A 21 9.49 4.53 25.60
N ARG A 22 9.58 5.86 25.72
CA ARG A 22 10.54 6.60 26.55
C ARG A 22 10.39 6.34 28.06
N LYS A 23 9.75 5.25 28.49
CA LYS A 23 9.59 4.94 29.91
C LYS A 23 10.74 4.06 30.37
N LYS A 24 11.62 4.67 31.16
CA LYS A 24 12.52 3.97 32.08
C LYS A 24 11.65 3.11 33.01
N VAL A 25 11.42 1.86 32.66
CA VAL A 25 11.05 0.83 33.62
C VAL A 25 12.22 -0.14 33.61
N ALA A 26 12.84 -0.28 34.77
CA ALA A 26 14.03 -1.07 35.00
C ALA A 26 13.79 -2.54 34.65
N PHE A 27 14.03 -2.90 33.40
CA PHE A 27 14.33 -4.25 32.98
C PHE A 27 15.73 -4.20 32.38
N LYS A 28 16.59 -5.10 32.82
CA LYS A 28 18.01 -5.20 32.46
C LYS A 28 18.16 -5.08 30.94
N VAL A 29 18.57 -3.89 30.50
CA VAL A 29 18.76 -3.53 29.09
C VAL A 29 20.15 -4.03 28.71
N GLU A 30 20.24 -4.99 27.78
CA GLU A 30 21.43 -5.03 26.94
C GLU A 30 21.42 -3.74 26.11
N GLU A 31 22.41 -2.89 26.38
CA GLU A 31 22.59 -1.61 25.73
C GLU A 31 22.71 -1.82 24.21
N CYS A 32 21.73 -1.33 23.45
CA CYS A 32 21.94 -1.09 22.03
C CYS A 32 22.97 0.04 21.89
N PRO A 33 24.15 -0.16 21.25
CA PRO A 33 25.25 0.83 21.22
C PRO A 33 24.97 2.11 20.41
N SER A 34 23.72 2.35 20.02
CA SER A 34 23.33 3.49 19.20
C SER A 34 21.87 3.79 19.48
N GLY A 35 21.61 4.83 20.28
CA GLY A 35 20.27 5.29 20.69
C GLY A 35 19.34 5.78 19.57
N LYS A 36 19.42 5.21 18.37
CA LYS A 36 18.46 5.40 17.29
C LYS A 36 17.28 4.47 17.53
N GLN A 37 16.12 5.06 17.84
CA GLN A 37 14.85 4.34 17.73
C GLN A 37 14.75 3.74 16.32
N SER A 38 14.72 2.42 16.22
CA SER A 38 14.50 1.72 14.96
C SER A 38 13.06 2.00 14.51
N LYS A 39 12.87 3.03 13.68
CA LYS A 39 11.56 3.30 13.05
C LYS A 39 11.37 2.31 11.91
N LEU A 40 10.85 1.13 12.22
CA LEU A 40 10.41 0.19 11.19
C LEU A 40 9.08 0.67 10.62
N ARG A 41 9.14 1.22 9.41
CA ARG A 41 7.96 1.60 8.62
C ARG A 41 7.56 0.46 7.70
N VAL A 42 6.27 0.24 7.58
CA VAL A 42 5.62 -0.49 6.50
C VAL A 42 4.64 0.47 5.82
N THR A 43 4.54 0.44 4.51
CA THR A 43 3.46 1.15 3.79
C THR A 43 2.47 0.13 3.25
N VAL A 44 1.18 0.42 3.39
CA VAL A 44 0.08 -0.44 2.90
C VAL A 44 -0.81 0.40 2.00
N LEU A 45 -1.10 -0.11 0.81
CA LEU A 45 -2.09 0.45 -0.12
C LEU A 45 -3.36 -0.40 -0.05
N LEU A 46 -4.46 0.25 0.30
CA LEU A 46 -5.79 -0.34 0.39
C LEU A 46 -6.70 0.30 -0.65
N ALA A 47 -7.58 -0.50 -1.25
CA ALA A 47 -8.59 0.00 -2.17
C ALA A 47 -9.91 -0.76 -2.00
N ALA A 48 -11.02 -0.04 -2.01
CA ALA A 48 -12.37 -0.58 -1.90
C ALA A 48 -13.31 0.14 -2.87
N ASN A 49 -14.37 -0.56 -3.28
CA ASN A 49 -15.40 0.04 -4.11
C ASN A 49 -16.34 0.95 -3.31
N GLN A 50 -17.08 1.81 -4.02
CA GLN A 50 -17.96 2.81 -3.43
C GLN A 50 -19.12 2.18 -2.66
N SER A 51 -19.58 0.98 -3.05
CA SER A 51 -20.58 0.24 -2.28
C SER A 51 -20.04 -0.46 -1.02
N GLY A 52 -18.71 -0.56 -0.87
CA GLY A 52 -18.05 -1.24 0.24
C GLY A 52 -18.06 -2.77 0.19
N LYS A 53 -18.61 -3.38 -0.87
CA LYS A 53 -18.73 -4.85 -1.02
C LYS A 53 -17.44 -5.53 -1.44
N GLU A 54 -16.58 -4.83 -2.18
CA GLU A 54 -15.36 -5.40 -2.75
C GLU A 54 -14.12 -4.61 -2.33
N LYS A 55 -13.06 -5.36 -2.01
CA LYS A 55 -11.72 -4.83 -1.77
C LYS A 55 -10.79 -5.40 -2.83
N LEU A 56 -9.92 -4.56 -3.38
CA LEU A 56 -8.86 -5.04 -4.27
C LEU A 56 -7.75 -5.69 -3.44
N PRO A 57 -6.93 -6.58 -4.04
CA PRO A 57 -5.75 -7.13 -3.42
C PRO A 57 -4.90 -6.03 -2.78
N THR A 58 -4.66 -6.15 -1.48
CA THR A 58 -3.82 -5.19 -0.76
C THR A 58 -2.38 -5.28 -1.25
N LEU A 59 -1.66 -4.14 -1.23
CA LEU A 59 -0.23 -4.09 -1.49
C LEU A 59 0.50 -3.62 -0.22
N MET A 60 1.49 -4.38 0.22
CA MET A 60 2.32 -4.05 1.37
C MET A 60 3.78 -3.88 0.95
N ILE A 61 4.41 -2.84 1.47
CA ILE A 61 5.81 -2.49 1.22
C ILE A 61 6.56 -2.45 2.52
N GLY A 62 7.53 -3.36 2.67
CA GLY A 62 8.43 -3.41 3.83
C GLY A 62 9.90 -3.19 3.46
N PRO A 63 10.78 -3.07 4.47
CA PRO A 63 12.18 -2.74 4.25
C PRO A 63 13.02 -3.92 3.75
N SER A 64 12.61 -5.14 4.09
CA SER A 64 13.37 -6.36 3.78
C SER A 64 12.70 -7.21 2.72
N LYS A 65 13.49 -7.79 1.81
CA LYS A 65 13.05 -8.82 0.85
C LYS A 65 12.61 -10.10 1.55
N LYS A 66 13.31 -10.49 2.61
CA LYS A 66 13.04 -11.67 3.43
C LYS A 66 12.79 -11.20 4.85
N THR A 67 11.53 -11.10 5.23
CA THR A 67 11.20 -10.88 6.64
C THR A 67 11.14 -12.25 7.32
N ARG A 68 11.79 -12.38 8.48
CA ARG A 68 11.74 -13.63 9.26
C ARG A 68 10.30 -14.01 9.66
N CYS A 69 9.44 -13.01 9.82
CA CYS A 69 8.01 -13.19 10.11
C CYS A 69 7.20 -13.77 8.94
N PHE A 70 7.66 -13.69 7.69
CA PHE A 70 6.99 -14.30 6.54
C PHE A 70 7.68 -15.57 6.02
N ALA A 71 8.77 -16.01 6.67
CA ALA A 71 9.56 -17.16 6.23
C ALA A 71 8.79 -18.48 6.18
N LYS A 72 7.65 -18.57 6.88
CA LYS A 72 6.78 -19.77 6.94
C LYS A 72 5.39 -19.54 6.33
N ILE A 73 5.17 -18.41 5.67
CA ILE A 73 3.88 -18.10 5.04
C ILE A 73 3.99 -18.39 3.55
N ASN A 74 3.32 -19.45 3.11
CA ASN A 74 3.41 -19.98 1.75
C ASN A 74 2.44 -19.31 0.77
N SER A 75 1.41 -18.63 1.27
CA SER A 75 0.51 -17.80 0.46
C SER A 75 0.07 -16.58 1.27
N PHE A 76 0.10 -15.41 0.63
CA PHE A 76 -0.47 -14.19 1.17
C PHE A 76 -1.61 -13.77 0.25
N ALA A 77 -2.76 -13.39 0.81
CA ALA A 77 -3.85 -12.75 0.06
C ALA A 77 -3.52 -11.31 -0.37
N MET A 78 -2.25 -10.92 -0.29
CA MET A 78 -1.73 -9.58 -0.42
C MET A 78 -0.44 -9.62 -1.23
N MET A 79 -0.21 -8.62 -2.06
CA MET A 79 1.07 -8.45 -2.75
C MET A 79 2.09 -7.84 -1.80
N TYR A 80 3.23 -8.51 -1.58
CA TYR A 80 4.34 -7.95 -0.82
C TYR A 80 5.48 -7.51 -1.74
N LYS A 81 5.97 -6.29 -1.56
CA LYS A 81 7.15 -5.75 -2.23
C LYS A 81 8.12 -5.20 -1.19
N SER A 82 9.41 -5.24 -1.48
CA SER A 82 10.43 -4.69 -0.58
C SER A 82 11.02 -3.40 -1.14
N ASN A 83 11.13 -2.38 -0.30
CA ASN A 83 11.89 -1.16 -0.57
C ASN A 83 12.58 -0.78 0.74
N GLN A 84 13.89 -0.53 0.76
CA GLN A 84 14.63 -0.21 1.99
C GLN A 84 14.00 0.95 2.80
N LYS A 85 13.45 1.96 2.11
CA LYS A 85 12.73 3.08 2.75
C LYS A 85 11.27 2.78 3.08
N SER A 86 10.75 1.66 2.59
CA SER A 86 9.34 1.23 2.70
C SER A 86 8.36 2.26 2.15
N TRP A 87 8.76 2.98 1.11
CA TRP A 87 7.92 3.98 0.41
C TRP A 87 7.34 3.38 -0.88
N MET A 88 6.20 3.90 -1.32
CA MET A 88 5.67 3.62 -2.65
C MET A 88 6.64 4.15 -3.71
N ARG A 89 6.85 3.37 -4.77
CA ARG A 89 7.54 3.82 -6.00
C ARG A 89 6.64 3.51 -7.19
N SER A 90 6.79 4.29 -8.25
CA SER A 90 6.01 4.14 -9.48
C SER A 90 6.05 2.73 -10.06
N GLU A 91 7.20 2.04 -10.00
CA GLU A 91 7.31 0.68 -10.53
C GLU A 91 6.52 -0.33 -9.69
N ILE A 92 6.51 -0.13 -8.37
CA ILE A 92 5.76 -0.99 -7.45
C ILE A 92 4.25 -0.79 -7.65
N PHE A 93 3.83 0.46 -7.77
CA PHE A 93 2.42 0.79 -8.04
C PHE A 93 1.99 0.28 -9.42
N GLY A 94 2.79 0.51 -10.46
CA GLY A 94 2.51 0.06 -11.83
C GLY A 94 2.40 -1.46 -11.94
N ASP A 95 3.28 -2.21 -11.28
CA ASP A 95 3.22 -3.67 -11.20
C ASP A 95 1.89 -4.15 -10.58
N TRP A 96 1.50 -3.54 -9.45
CA TRP A 96 0.26 -3.88 -8.76
C TRP A 96 -0.96 -3.56 -9.64
N LEU A 97 -1.01 -2.36 -10.23
CA LEU A 97 -2.09 -1.90 -11.08
C LEU A 97 -2.25 -2.78 -12.34
N LYS A 98 -1.14 -3.22 -12.94
CA LYS A 98 -1.14 -4.19 -14.06
C LYS A 98 -1.73 -5.54 -13.66
N GLY A 99 -1.51 -5.97 -12.41
CA GLY A 99 -2.15 -7.17 -11.86
C GLY A 99 -3.66 -7.02 -11.80
N ILE A 100 -4.15 -5.89 -11.26
CA ILE A 100 -5.59 -5.61 -11.19
C ILE A 100 -6.20 -5.52 -12.60
N ASP A 101 -5.53 -4.84 -13.54
CA ASP A 101 -6.04 -4.66 -14.90
C ASP A 101 -6.24 -5.99 -15.61
N LYS A 102 -5.31 -6.94 -15.45
CA LYS A 102 -5.45 -8.32 -15.96
C LYS A 102 -6.64 -9.05 -15.33
N GLU A 103 -6.86 -8.90 -14.03
CA GLU A 103 -8.01 -9.53 -13.37
C GLU A 103 -9.34 -8.91 -13.83
N MET A 104 -9.39 -7.59 -14.03
CA MET A 104 -10.57 -6.92 -14.57
C MET A 104 -10.82 -7.32 -16.03
N ALA A 105 -9.77 -7.50 -16.83
CA ALA A 105 -9.88 -8.02 -18.19
C ALA A 105 -10.49 -9.43 -18.22
N LYS A 106 -10.03 -10.34 -17.34
CA LYS A 106 -10.62 -11.69 -17.20
C LYS A 106 -12.09 -11.65 -16.82
N LYS A 107 -12.46 -10.73 -15.92
CA LYS A 107 -13.85 -10.49 -15.51
C LYS A 107 -14.68 -9.73 -16.56
N LYS A 108 -14.09 -9.34 -17.70
CA LYS A 108 -14.70 -8.47 -18.73
C LYS A 108 -15.31 -7.19 -18.12
N ARG A 109 -14.63 -6.66 -17.11
CA ARG A 109 -15.10 -5.56 -16.29
C ARG A 109 -14.25 -4.32 -16.52
N ARG A 110 -14.87 -3.15 -16.45
CA ARG A 110 -14.16 -1.86 -16.44
C ARG A 110 -14.44 -1.16 -15.13
N ILE A 111 -13.41 -0.59 -14.52
CA ILE A 111 -13.54 0.13 -13.26
C ILE A 111 -12.95 1.53 -13.34
N LEU A 112 -13.49 2.42 -12.51
CA LEU A 112 -12.96 3.75 -12.25
C LEU A 112 -12.19 3.74 -10.93
N PHE A 113 -10.96 4.22 -10.93
CA PHE A 113 -10.05 4.14 -9.79
C PHE A 113 -9.56 5.53 -9.38
N PHE A 114 -9.98 5.98 -8.20
CA PHE A 114 -9.59 7.25 -7.61
C PHE A 114 -8.40 7.10 -6.67
N MET A 115 -7.42 7.99 -6.81
CA MET A 115 -6.21 7.96 -6.00
C MET A 115 -5.68 9.38 -5.73
N GLY A 116 -5.00 9.57 -4.60
CA GLY A 116 -4.30 10.83 -4.31
C GLY A 116 -3.26 11.17 -5.38
N ASN A 117 -3.12 12.45 -5.73
CA ASN A 117 -2.06 12.90 -6.63
C ASN A 117 -0.71 12.84 -5.91
N CYS A 118 0.16 11.92 -6.33
CA CYS A 118 1.49 11.71 -5.76
C CYS A 118 2.47 11.39 -6.87
N ASN A 119 3.73 11.85 -6.73
CA ASN A 119 4.78 11.56 -7.71
C ASN A 119 5.02 10.05 -7.91
N ALA A 120 4.77 9.23 -6.88
CA ALA A 120 4.85 7.77 -6.99
C ALA A 120 3.76 7.16 -7.88
N HIS A 121 2.80 7.95 -8.36
CA HIS A 121 1.76 7.55 -9.31
C HIS A 121 2.01 8.15 -10.71
N SER A 122 3.23 8.63 -10.98
CA SER A 122 3.64 9.07 -12.31
C SER A 122 4.35 7.92 -13.04
N ASN A 123 4.22 7.82 -14.37
CA ASN A 123 4.85 6.80 -15.21
C ASN A 123 4.44 5.34 -14.92
N PHE A 124 3.23 4.97 -15.35
CA PHE A 124 2.84 3.58 -15.53
C PHE A 124 2.20 3.40 -16.92
N PRO A 125 2.31 2.21 -17.53
CA PRO A 125 1.71 1.94 -18.84
C PRO A 125 0.19 2.11 -18.78
N ALA A 126 -0.42 2.52 -19.89
CA ALA A 126 -1.86 2.66 -19.99
C ALA A 126 -2.57 1.33 -19.69
N GLN A 127 -3.66 1.40 -18.93
CA GLN A 127 -4.55 0.29 -18.60
C GLN A 127 -5.68 0.20 -19.62
N THR A 128 -6.16 -1.01 -19.90
CA THR A 128 -7.29 -1.21 -20.83
C THR A 128 -8.63 -1.29 -20.11
N ASN A 129 -8.63 -1.71 -18.85
CA ASN A 129 -9.83 -2.00 -18.06
C ASN A 129 -9.95 -1.11 -16.82
N ILE A 130 -8.92 -0.34 -16.47
CA ILE A 130 -8.93 0.58 -15.34
C ILE A 130 -8.76 2.01 -15.86
N THR A 131 -9.71 2.88 -15.52
CA THR A 131 -9.53 4.33 -15.69
C THR A 131 -9.04 4.92 -14.38
N VAL A 132 -7.83 5.47 -14.36
CA VAL A 132 -7.28 6.13 -13.16
C VAL A 132 -7.62 7.62 -13.18
N LYS A 133 -8.16 8.13 -12.07
CA LYS A 133 -8.38 9.56 -11.84
C LYS A 133 -7.66 10.00 -10.57
N PHE A 134 -6.84 11.04 -10.69
CA PHE A 134 -6.17 11.64 -9.55
C PHE A 134 -7.07 12.69 -8.90
N LEU A 135 -7.17 12.65 -7.58
CA LEU A 135 -7.79 13.71 -6.79
C LEU A 135 -6.94 14.98 -6.89
N GLN A 136 -7.58 16.15 -6.83
CA GLN A 136 -6.84 17.41 -6.85
C GLN A 136 -5.87 17.50 -5.65
N PRO A 137 -4.72 18.19 -5.81
CA PRO A 137 -3.84 18.46 -4.69
C PRO A 137 -4.62 19.14 -3.54
N ASN A 138 -4.36 18.73 -2.30
CA ASN A 138 -4.94 19.30 -1.06
C ASN A 138 -6.38 18.87 -0.68
N THR A 139 -6.91 17.76 -1.20
CA THR A 139 -8.16 17.16 -0.68
C THR A 139 -7.92 16.23 0.51
N THR A 140 -7.24 16.69 1.56
CA THR A 140 -7.25 16.01 2.87
C THR A 140 -8.46 16.49 3.66
N SER A 141 -9.35 15.57 4.03
CA SER A 141 -10.40 15.86 5.02
C SER A 141 -9.72 16.41 6.27
N LYS A 142 -10.17 17.56 6.77
CA LYS A 142 -9.87 17.95 8.15
C LYS A 142 -10.48 16.87 9.04
N SER A 143 -9.66 16.23 9.85
CA SER A 143 -10.09 15.37 10.97
C SER A 143 -10.46 16.22 12.16
#